data_AF-A0AAU8U1R4-F1
#
_entry.id   AF-A0AAU8U1R4-F1
#
_cell.length_a   1.000
_cell.length_b   1.000
_cell.length_c   1.000
_cell.angle_alpha   90.00
_cell.angle_beta   90.00
_cell.angle_gamma   90.00
#
_symmetry.space_group_name_H-M   'P 1'
#
loop_
_entity.id
_entity.type
_entity.pdbx_description
1 polymer ?
#
loop_
_entity_poly.entity_id
_entity_poly.type
_entity_poly.pdbx_seq_one_letter_code
_entity_poly.pdbx_strand_id
1 'polypeptide(L)' 'MKNNFSIVLATKHKKVADVHKETGLSKDSLTKFYYQRTIPSGRTLITLAEYLDCSIDELLGLKPYVVEV' A
#
# COMPACT_ATOMS: atom_id res chain seq x y z
N MET A 1 -7.98 -0.87 9.05
CA MET A 1 -7.61 -2.15 8.40
C MET A 1 -6.11 -2.32 8.50
N LYS A 2 -5.64 -3.46 9.01
CA LYS A 2 -4.21 -3.77 9.02
C LYS A 2 -3.67 -3.82 7.57
N ASN A 3 -2.52 -3.22 7.34
CA ASN A 3 -1.80 -3.26 6.05
C ASN A 3 -0.30 -3.16 6.31
N ASN A 4 0.50 -3.38 5.26
CA ASN A 4 1.96 -3.30 5.30
C ASN A 4 2.51 -2.03 4.64
N PHE A 5 1.68 -1.02 4.36
CA PHE A 5 2.11 0.14 3.59
C PHE A 5 3.31 0.86 4.21
N SER A 6 3.33 1.04 5.53
CA SER A 6 4.48 1.64 6.23
C SER A 6 5.76 0.80 6.12
N ILE A 7 5.63 -0.53 6.15
CA ILE A 7 6.74 -1.48 6.02
C ILE A 7 7.29 -1.43 4.60
N VAL A 8 6.42 -1.50 3.58
CA VAL A 8 6.83 -1.42 2.17
C VAL A 8 7.56 -0.10 1.89
N LEU A 9 7.05 1.03 2.41
CA LEU A 9 7.71 2.32 2.28
C LEU A 9 9.11 2.33 2.92
N ALA A 10 9.25 1.75 4.12
CA ALA A 10 10.54 1.64 4.79
C ALA A 10 11.53 0.78 3.98
N THR A 11 11.09 -0.39 3.50
CA THR A 11 11.91 -1.31 2.68
C THR A 11 12.35 -0.67 1.37
N LYS A 12 11.46 0.10 0.72
CA LYS A 12 11.73 0.78 -0.56
C LYS A 12 12.40 2.16 -0.38
N HIS A 13 12.71 2.57 0.84
CA HIS A 13 13.26 3.90 1.19
C HIS A 13 12.45 5.08 0.61
N LYS A 14 11.12 4.96 0.62
CA LYS A 14 10.18 5.99 0.14
C LYS A 14 9.43 6.64 1.30
N LYS A 15 9.09 7.91 1.15
CA LYS A 15 8.18 8.64 2.03
C LYS A 15 6.80 8.72 1.38
N VAL A 16 5.77 8.92 2.19
CA VAL A 16 4.41 9.23 1.71
C VAL A 16 4.40 10.44 0.76
N ALA A 17 5.29 11.41 0.99
CA ALA A 17 5.45 12.57 0.12
C ALA A 17 5.97 12.19 -1.29
N ASP A 18 6.86 11.21 -1.39
CA ASP A 18 7.38 10.73 -2.68
C ASP A 18 6.26 10.04 -3.46
N VAL A 19 5.49 9.17 -2.78
CA VAL A 19 4.32 8.51 -3.37
C VAL A 19 3.32 9.54 -3.88
N HIS A 20 2.98 10.55 -3.08
CA HIS A 20 2.08 11.62 -3.50
C HIS A 20 2.57 12.34 -4.75
N LYS A 21 3.86 12.71 -4.78
CA LYS A 21 4.48 13.45 -5.88
C LYS A 21 4.48 12.65 -7.19
N GLU A 22 4.82 11.37 -7.12
CA GLU A 22 5.01 10.54 -8.32
C GLU A 22 3.70 9.91 -8.83
N THR A 23 2.75 9.61 -7.93
CA THR A 23 1.47 8.96 -8.31
C THR A 23 0.30 9.93 -8.46
N GLY A 24 0.43 11.16 -7.95
CA GLY A 24 -0.67 12.14 -7.90
C GLY A 24 -1.79 11.78 -6.89
N LEU A 25 -1.64 10.69 -6.12
CA LEU A 25 -2.62 10.28 -5.12
C LEU A 25 -2.69 11.29 -3.97
N SER A 26 -3.89 11.55 -3.44
CA SER A 26 -4.08 12.47 -2.32
C SER A 26 -3.21 12.10 -1.12
N LYS A 27 -2.42 13.06 -0.64
CA LYS A 27 -1.57 12.89 0.55
C LYS A 27 -2.38 12.53 1.79
N ASP A 28 -3.60 13.07 1.94
CA ASP A 28 -4.50 12.74 3.04
C ASP A 28 -4.95 11.27 2.97
N SER A 29 -5.33 10.79 1.79
CA SER A 29 -5.71 9.39 1.58
C SER A 29 -4.55 8.44 1.89
N LEU A 30 -3.34 8.77 1.41
CA LEU A 30 -2.13 7.99 1.70
C LEU A 30 -1.80 7.99 3.20
N THR A 31 -1.98 9.13 3.88
CA THR A 31 -1.74 9.26 5.32
C THR A 31 -2.74 8.43 6.12
N LYS A 32 -4.04 8.48 5.75
CA LYS A 32 -5.07 7.62 6.37
C LYS A 32 -4.77 6.14 6.14
N PHE A 33 -4.28 5.77 4.96
CA PHE A 33 -3.88 4.39 4.67
C PHE A 33 -2.65 3.97 5.49
N TYR A 34 -1.63 4.85 5.61
CA TYR A 34 -0.45 4.65 6.44
C TYR A 34 -0.79 4.38 7.90
N TYR A 35 -1.71 5.16 8.47
CA TYR A 35 -2.23 4.96 9.82
C TYR A 35 -3.35 3.91 9.91
N GLN A 36 -3.55 3.09 8.87
CA GLN A 36 -4.50 1.98 8.85
C GLN A 36 -5.97 2.39 9.11
N ARG A 37 -6.32 3.65 8.83
CA ARG A 37 -7.65 4.24 9.08
C ARG A 37 -8.65 4.06 7.94
N THR A 38 -8.18 3.68 6.75
CA THR A 38 -9.04 3.48 5.57
C THR A 38 -8.49 2.39 4.66
N ILE A 39 -9.32 1.91 3.75
CA ILE A 39 -8.96 1.05 2.63
C ILE A 39 -9.06 1.88 1.35
N PRO A 40 -7.98 2.06 0.58
CA PRO A 40 -8.04 2.73 -0.71
C PRO A 40 -8.93 1.96 -1.70
N SER A 41 -9.37 2.63 -2.76
CA SER A 41 -10.05 1.93 -3.86
C SER A 41 -9.09 0.93 -4.54
N GLY A 42 -9.65 -0.07 -5.23
CA GLY A 42 -8.86 -1.04 -5.98
C GLY A 42 -7.89 -0.39 -6.98
N ARG A 43 -8.34 0.67 -7.67
CA ARG A 43 -7.48 1.44 -8.58
C ARG A 43 -6.28 2.05 -7.86
N THR A 44 -6.51 2.65 -6.69
CA THR A 44 -5.42 3.21 -5.88
C THR A 44 -4.45 2.13 -5.40
N LEU A 45 -4.95 0.96 -5.01
CA LEU A 45 -4.10 -0.16 -4.60
C LEU A 45 -3.21 -0.65 -5.75
N ILE A 46 -3.76 -0.77 -6.96
CA ILE A 46 -3.00 -1.13 -8.17
C ILE A 46 -1.90 -0.09 -8.43
N THR A 47 -2.25 1.20 -8.46
CA THR A 47 -1.26 2.27 -8.68
C THR A 47 -0.15 2.28 -7.62
N LEU A 48 -0.49 2.02 -6.36
CA LEU A 48 0.51 1.91 -5.29
C LEU A 48 1.43 0.70 -5.48
N ALA A 49 0.86 -0.45 -5.83
CA ALA A 49 1.60 -1.69 -6.07
C ALA A 49 2.58 -1.54 -7.24
N GLU A 50 2.13 -0.95 -8.36
CA GLU A 50 2.96 -0.63 -9.53
C GLU A 50 4.09 0.34 -9.18
N TYR A 51 3.77 1.45 -8.48
CA TYR A 51 4.77 2.45 -8.11
C TYR A 51 5.82 1.92 -7.13
N LEU A 52 5.41 1.10 -6.17
CA LEU A 52 6.29 0.55 -5.13
C LEU A 52 6.98 -0.75 -5.56
N ASP A 53 6.68 -1.25 -6.77
CA ASP A 53 7.20 -2.50 -7.30
C ASP A 53 6.99 -3.65 -6.30
N CYS A 54 5.74 -3.87 -5.92
CA CYS A 54 5.31 -4.90 -4.98
C CYS A 54 3.95 -5.47 -5.40
N SER A 55 3.57 -6.63 -4.84
CA SER A 55 2.23 -7.18 -5.05
C SER A 55 1.19 -6.47 -4.16
N ILE A 56 -0.09 -6.55 -4.55
CA ILE A 56 -1.18 -6.08 -3.69
C ILE A 56 -1.25 -6.92 -2.39
N ASP A 57 -0.95 -8.21 -2.47
CA ASP A 57 -0.89 -9.10 -1.32
C ASP A 57 0.16 -8.64 -0.31
N GLU A 58 1.37 -8.29 -0.78
CA GLU A 58 2.42 -7.74 0.05
C GLU A 58 2.00 -6.41 0.68
N LEU A 59 1.42 -5.50 -0.11
CA LEU A 59 0.97 -4.18 0.34
C LEU A 59 -0.10 -4.27 1.44
N LEU A 60 -1.02 -5.22 1.32
CA LEU A 60 -2.09 -5.47 2.30
C LEU A 60 -1.66 -6.42 3.41
N GLY A 61 -0.51 -7.09 3.30
CA GLY A 61 -0.04 -8.09 4.26
C GLY A 61 -0.91 -9.36 4.26
N LEU A 62 -1.42 -9.74 3.10
CA LEU A 62 -2.20 -10.97 2.93
C LEU A 62 -1.28 -12.18 2.99
N LYS A 63 -1.81 -13.25 3.57
CA LYS A 63 -1.15 -14.56 3.58
C LYS A 63 -1.78 -15.43 2.50
N PRO A 64 -1.01 -16.33 1.85
CA PRO A 64 -1.58 -17.32 0.96
C PRO A 64 -2.69 -18.09 1.66
N TYR A 65 -3.82 -18.26 0.97
CA TYR A 65 -4.87 -19.15 1.43
C TYR A 65 -4.42 -20.60 1.20
N VAL A 66 -4.38 -21.40 2.26
CA VAL A 66 -4.02 -22.82 2.21
C VAL A 66 -5.30 -23.63 2.30
N VAL A 67 -5.60 -24.40 1.26
CA VAL A 67 -6.69 -25.39 1.27
C VAL A 67 -6.11 -26.69 1.79
N GLU A 68 -6.59 -27.16 2.92
CA GLU A 68 -6.29 -28.53 3.38
C GLU A 68 -7.09 -29.50 2.50
N VAL A 69 -6.36 -30.24 1.67
CA VAL A 69 -6.87 -31.34 0.83
C VAL A 69 -6.81 -32.66 1.58
#